data_AF-A0A398D9H2-F1
#
_entry.id   AF-A0A398D9H2-F1
#
_cell.length_a   1.000
_cell.length_b   1.000
_cell.length_c   1.000
_cell.angle_alpha   90.00
_cell.angle_beta   90.00
_cell.angle_gamma   90.00
#
_symmetry.space_group_name_H-M   'P 1'
#
loop_
_entity.id
_entity.type
_entity.pdbx_description
1 polymer ?
#
loop_
_entity_poly.entity_id
_entity_poly.type
_entity_poly.pdbx_seq_one_letter_code
_entity_poly.pdbx_strand_id
1 'polypeptide(L)'
;MAHTLFNDEYKYHIKVKQGDVGRYVLLPGDPGRCEVIARWFDDPVKVAQNREYVTYTGTLLGEKVSVTSTGIGGPSTAIAVEELAMVGAE
;
A
#
# COMPACT_ATOMS: atom_id res chain seq x y z
N MET A 1 5.15 2.30 27.00
CA MET A 1 4.00 1.42 26.68
C MET A 1 3.92 1.33 25.16
N ALA A 2 4.15 0.13 24.62
CA ALA A 2 4.18 -0.27 23.19
C ALA A 2 5.24 0.40 22.26
N HIS A 3 6.53 0.18 22.50
CA HIS A 3 7.61 0.55 21.57
C HIS A 3 8.43 -0.69 21.14
N THR A 4 7.84 -1.85 20.80
CA THR A 4 8.72 -3.00 20.46
C THR A 4 8.13 -4.15 19.63
N LEU A 5 7.20 -3.94 18.66
CA LEU A 5 6.74 -5.09 17.83
C LEU A 5 6.52 -4.84 16.32
N PHE A 6 6.58 -3.61 15.81
CA PHE A 6 6.52 -3.38 14.36
C PHE A 6 7.94 -3.20 13.84
N ASN A 7 8.56 -4.33 13.51
CA ASN A 7 9.88 -4.37 12.92
C ASN A 7 9.85 -3.59 11.58
N ASP A 8 10.94 -2.90 11.25
CA ASP A 8 11.17 -2.15 9.98
C ASP A 8 11.25 -3.08 8.75
N GLU A 9 10.69 -4.28 8.88
CA GLU A 9 10.69 -5.36 7.92
C GLU A 9 9.54 -5.24 6.94
N TYR A 10 9.86 -5.54 5.69
CA TYR A 10 8.88 -5.67 4.63
C TYR A 10 7.87 -6.77 4.95
N LYS A 11 6.59 -6.44 4.81
CA LYS A 11 5.50 -7.42 4.87
C LYS A 11 5.64 -8.45 3.76
N TYR A 12 5.23 -9.68 4.06
CA TYR A 12 5.62 -10.84 3.28
C TYR A 12 5.05 -10.79 1.86
N HIS A 13 3.78 -10.41 1.72
CA HIS A 13 3.05 -10.45 0.45
C HIS A 13 3.16 -9.14 -0.32
N ILE A 14 2.90 -7.99 0.32
CA ILE A 14 2.83 -6.71 -0.40
C ILE A 14 4.20 -6.00 -0.52
N LYS A 15 5.22 -6.48 0.20
CA LYS A 15 6.60 -5.94 0.19
C LYS A 15 6.69 -4.45 0.46
N VAL A 16 5.89 -3.96 1.41
CA VAL A 16 6.01 -2.61 1.97
C VAL A 16 6.38 -2.71 3.46
N LYS A 17 6.93 -1.65 4.02
CA LYS A 17 7.19 -1.48 5.45
C LYS A 17 6.60 -0.16 5.96
N GLN A 18 6.72 0.07 7.27
CA GLN A 18 6.28 1.33 7.88
C GLN A 18 6.97 2.51 7.19
N GLY A 19 6.18 3.53 6.83
CA GLY A 19 6.67 4.69 6.10
C GLY A 19 6.71 4.54 4.58
N ASP A 20 6.44 3.37 3.99
CA ASP A 20 6.31 3.25 2.53
C ASP A 20 4.92 3.75 2.04
N VAL A 21 3.89 3.61 2.87
CA VAL A 21 2.50 4.00 2.55
C VAL A 21 2.02 5.18 3.39
N GLY A 22 0.95 5.83 2.93
CA GLY A 22 0.19 6.81 3.70
C GLY A 22 -0.89 6.17 4.56
N ARG A 23 -1.60 6.99 5.36
CA ARG A 23 -2.76 6.52 6.14
C ARG A 23 -3.89 6.06 5.23
N TYR A 24 -4.17 6.83 4.18
CA TYR A 24 -5.22 6.52 3.21
C TYR A 24 -4.68 5.70 2.04
N VAL A 25 -5.28 4.53 1.80
CA VAL A 25 -4.87 3.62 0.71
C VAL A 25 -6.06 3.23 -0.16
N LEU A 26 -5.96 3.47 -1.46
CA LEU A 26 -6.94 3.03 -2.46
C LEU A 26 -6.66 1.57 -2.88
N LEU A 27 -7.70 0.73 -2.96
CA LEU A 27 -7.57 -0.71 -3.15
C LEU A 27 -8.25 -1.23 -4.44
N PRO A 28 -7.69 -0.96 -5.64
CA PRO A 28 -8.19 -1.58 -6.86
C PRO A 28 -7.85 -3.08 -6.92
N GLY A 29 -8.66 -3.89 -7.58
CA GLY A 29 -8.30 -5.31 -7.81
C GLY A 29 -7.14 -5.48 -8.82
N ASP A 30 -7.23 -4.81 -9.97
CA ASP A 30 -6.27 -4.95 -11.07
C ASP A 30 -4.95 -4.20 -10.79
N PRO A 31 -3.78 -4.87 -10.81
CA PRO A 31 -2.47 -4.24 -10.68
C PRO A 31 -2.20 -3.10 -11.67
N GLY A 32 -2.71 -3.20 -12.90
CA GLY A 32 -2.55 -2.18 -13.91
C GLY A 32 -3.26 -0.87 -13.56
N ARG A 33 -4.26 -0.91 -12.68
CA ARG A 33 -5.01 0.27 -12.26
C ARG A 33 -4.25 1.14 -11.25
N CYS A 34 -3.25 0.59 -10.55
CA CYS A 34 -2.45 1.36 -9.60
C CYS A 34 -1.69 2.51 -10.26
N GLU A 35 -1.05 2.27 -11.41
CA GLU A 35 -0.35 3.34 -12.13
C GLU A 35 -1.33 4.41 -12.64
N VAL A 36 -2.51 4.00 -13.15
CA VAL A 36 -3.54 4.93 -13.62
C VAL A 36 -4.05 5.82 -12.49
N ILE A 37 -4.28 5.25 -11.31
CA ILE A 37 -4.69 6.01 -10.12
C ILE A 37 -3.56 6.90 -9.62
N ALA A 38 -2.33 6.40 -9.55
CA ALA A 38 -1.19 7.15 -9.02
C ALA A 38 -0.85 8.42 -9.82
N ARG A 39 -1.23 8.49 -11.11
CA ARG A 39 -1.09 9.70 -11.94
C ARG A 39 -1.87 10.91 -11.42
N TRP A 40 -2.81 10.71 -10.50
CA TRP A 40 -3.57 11.77 -9.83
C TRP A 40 -2.97 12.22 -8.51
N PHE A 41 -1.89 11.58 -8.05
CA PHE A 41 -1.12 12.04 -6.90
C PHE A 41 -0.05 13.02 -7.37
N ASP A 42 0.35 13.90 -6.46
CA ASP A 42 1.56 14.70 -6.56
C ASP A 42 2.78 13.81 -6.23
N ASP A 43 3.83 13.89 -7.06
CA ASP A 43 5.10 13.14 -6.95
C ASP A 43 4.95 11.62 -6.67
N PRO A 44 4.19 10.87 -7.49
CA PRO A 44 3.98 9.45 -7.25
C PRO A 44 5.26 8.63 -7.47
N VAL A 45 5.56 7.76 -6.51
CA VAL A 45 6.65 6.79 -6.58
C VAL A 45 6.08 5.38 -6.49
N LYS A 46 6.57 4.49 -7.37
CA LYS A 46 6.31 3.06 -7.26
C LYS A 46 7.15 2.49 -6.13
N VAL A 47 6.51 2.15 -5.00
CA VAL A 47 7.22 1.69 -3.81
C VAL A 47 7.48 0.18 -3.83
N ALA A 48 6.54 -0.59 -4.38
CA ALA A 48 6.64 -2.05 -4.41
C ALA A 48 5.86 -2.67 -5.57
N GLN A 49 6.33 -3.84 -6.01
CA GLN A 49 5.55 -4.75 -6.83
C GLN A 49 5.94 -6.18 -6.46
N ASN A 50 5.01 -6.93 -5.89
CA ASN A 50 5.20 -8.34 -5.58
C ASN A 50 3.87 -9.09 -5.77
N ARG A 51 3.90 -10.21 -6.50
CA ARG A 51 2.69 -10.95 -6.90
C ARG A 51 1.66 -10.00 -7.56
N GLU A 52 0.40 -10.07 -7.14
CA GLU A 52 -0.70 -9.19 -7.55
C GLU A 52 -0.71 -7.82 -6.85
N TYR A 53 0.24 -7.52 -5.95
CA TYR A 53 0.27 -6.29 -5.15
C TYR A 53 1.26 -5.29 -5.76
N VAL A 54 0.74 -4.28 -6.45
CA VAL A 54 1.49 -3.11 -6.93
C VAL A 54 1.12 -1.94 -6.04
N THR A 55 2.12 -1.32 -5.43
CA THR A 55 1.90 -0.15 -4.56
C THR A 55 2.59 1.08 -5.12
N TYR A 56 1.85 2.19 -5.17
CA TYR A 56 2.38 3.52 -5.37
C TYR A 56 2.04 4.40 -4.18
N THR A 57 2.92 5.36 -3.89
CA THR A 57 2.72 6.37 -2.86
C THR A 57 3.09 7.74 -3.41
N GLY A 58 2.30 8.75 -3.08
CA GLY A 58 2.57 10.15 -3.39
C GLY A 58 1.88 11.02 -2.35
N THR A 59 1.54 12.24 -2.74
CA THR A 59 0.67 13.11 -1.91
C THR A 59 -0.58 13.53 -2.67
N LEU A 60 -1.65 13.85 -1.94
CA LEU A 60 -2.87 14.42 -2.49
C LEU A 60 -3.37 15.47 -1.51
N LEU A 61 -3.45 16.72 -1.96
CA LEU A 61 -3.80 17.87 -1.10
C LEU A 61 -2.86 18.00 0.12
N GLY A 62 -1.58 17.65 -0.04
CA GLY A 62 -0.57 17.67 1.01
C GLY A 62 -0.61 16.48 1.98
N GLU A 63 -1.57 15.56 1.84
CA GLU A 63 -1.65 14.33 2.64
C GLU A 63 -0.95 13.18 1.93
N LYS A 64 -0.22 12.34 2.68
CA LYS A 64 0.43 11.16 2.09
C LYS A 64 -0.62 10.08 1.81
N VAL A 65 -0.73 9.67 0.55
CA VAL A 65 -1.72 8.68 0.10
C VAL A 65 -1.05 7.59 -0.72
N SER A 66 -1.66 6.43 -0.74
CA SER A 66 -1.18 5.28 -1.50
C SER A 66 -2.29 4.61 -2.31
N VAL A 67 -1.88 3.81 -3.28
CA VAL A 67 -2.75 2.86 -3.97
C VAL A 67 -2.05 1.51 -4.01
N THR A 68 -2.74 0.45 -3.59
CA THR A 68 -2.22 -0.93 -3.56
C THR A 68 -3.23 -1.86 -4.22
N SER A 69 -2.81 -2.60 -5.25
CA SER A 69 -3.72 -3.58 -5.87
C SER A 69 -3.93 -4.79 -4.99
N THR A 70 -5.11 -5.41 -5.07
CA THR A 70 -5.49 -6.55 -4.23
C THR A 70 -5.66 -7.88 -4.98
N GLY A 71 -5.58 -7.87 -6.31
CA GLY A 71 -5.93 -9.03 -7.13
C GLY A 71 -7.43 -9.34 -7.11
N ILE A 72 -7.78 -10.58 -7.45
CA ILE A 72 -9.17 -11.04 -7.52
C ILE A 72 -9.52 -11.82 -6.25
N GLY A 73 -10.57 -11.36 -5.55
CA GLY A 73 -11.23 -12.11 -4.50
C GLY A 73 -10.92 -11.65 -3.07
N GLY A 74 -11.75 -12.12 -2.14
CA GLY A 74 -11.62 -11.84 -0.71
C GLY A 74 -10.28 -12.27 -0.10
N PRO A 75 -9.73 -13.46 -0.42
CA PRO A 75 -8.49 -13.92 0.20
C PRO A 75 -7.28 -13.00 -0.04
N SER A 76 -7.05 -12.58 -1.28
CA SER A 76 -5.93 -11.68 -1.61
C SER A 76 -6.17 -10.27 -1.09
N THR A 77 -7.43 -9.81 -1.10
CA THR A 77 -7.82 -8.52 -0.50
C THR A 77 -7.56 -8.50 1.00
N ALA A 78 -7.89 -9.58 1.73
CA ALA A 78 -7.64 -9.67 3.16
C ALA A 78 -6.14 -9.59 3.48
N ILE A 79 -5.29 -10.25 2.69
CA ILE A 79 -3.83 -10.14 2.83
C ILE A 79 -3.36 -8.69 2.68
N ALA A 80 -3.80 -7.99 1.63
CA ALA A 80 -3.41 -6.60 1.41
C ALA A 80 -3.83 -5.69 2.58
N VAL A 81 -5.09 -5.80 3.02
CA VAL A 81 -5.64 -4.99 4.11
C VAL A 81 -4.91 -5.24 5.43
N GLU A 82 -4.69 -6.50 5.80
CA GLU A 82 -3.98 -6.86 7.03
C GLU A 82 -2.54 -6.34 7.02
N GLU A 83 -1.79 -6.57 5.95
CA GLU A 83 -0.39 -6.12 5.87
C GLU A 83 -0.28 -4.58 5.79
N LEU A 84 -1.23 -3.90 5.15
CA LEU A 84 -1.32 -2.43 5.13
C LEU A 84 -1.62 -1.85 6.52
N ALA A 85 -2.57 -2.44 7.26
CA ALA A 85 -2.88 -2.02 8.62
C ALA A 85 -1.66 -2.18 9.55
N MET A 86 -0.88 -3.25 9.39
CA MET A 86 0.37 -3.47 10.14
C MET A 86 1.47 -2.44 9.86
N VAL A 87 1.38 -1.65 8.79
CA VAL A 87 2.36 -0.59 8.44
C VAL A 87 1.80 0.83 8.57
N GLY A 88 0.59 0.99 9.10
CA GLY A 88 0.02 2.29 9.47
C GLY A 88 -1.05 2.85 8.53
N ALA A 89 -1.65 2.03 7.66
CA ALA A 89 -2.87 2.41 6.94
C ALA A 89 -4.11 2.31 7.85
N GLU A 90 -5.07 3.24 7.69
CA GLU A 90 -6.29 3.37 8.51
C GLU A 90 -7.54 3.71 7.69
#